data_AF-A0A2M8SA57-F1
#
_entry.id   AF-A0A2M8SA57-F1
#
_cell.length_a   1.000
_cell.length_b   1.000
_cell.length_c   1.000
_cell.angle_alpha   90.00
_cell.angle_beta   90.00
_cell.angle_gamma   90.00
#
_symmetry.space_group_name_H-M   'P 1'
#
loop_
_entity.id
_entity.type
_entity.pdbx_description
1 polymer ?
#
loop_
_entity_poly.entity_id
_entity_poly.type
_entity_poly.pdbx_seq_one_letter_code
_entity_poly.pdbx_strand_id
1 'polypeptide(L)'
;MKKENRLLRYVTWLLVGVLLVFSYKLSIDVTQPDFFRLFISLGKAEQMKDLLRPLLFVHETETYMIGTAFPFPCGSAPTPTADTSGPRLQIEPACADEAGATVLVRGLDLGQNADVAIRWRLADDRTLTIKRLTTDANGNIELEIETRAIIQTENGIPPRIEAEASLPNPKIIPSQALTDVTNAIIVTIFMALLATTMGILLAVPFSFLGARNIVHRGWLGSSVYYFARSIFNIVRSFEALVMATIFALIVGFGSPFAGVLAMMVVSFASFGKMFSESIESIDPGPLEAITAVGGDRAQVVFYGVIPQILPDFFSFALYHWDINVRISTVIGFVGGGGIGYYLSQSINSFEYRQASTALLAIIIVVWALDFLSAQIRRRLI
;
A
#
# COMPACT_ATOMS: atom_id res chain seq x y z
N MET A 1 28.52 58.21 4.26
CA MET A 1 27.96 57.01 4.93
C MET A 1 26.75 56.36 4.22
N LYS A 2 25.69 57.06 3.77
CA LYS A 2 24.47 56.39 3.23
C LYS A 2 24.62 55.72 1.84
N LYS A 3 25.62 56.14 1.04
CA LYS A 3 25.85 55.67 -0.35
C LYS A 3 26.70 54.39 -0.41
N GLU A 4 27.65 54.27 0.50
CA GLU A 4 28.58 53.14 0.63
C GLU A 4 27.86 51.84 1.02
N ASN A 5 26.87 51.95 1.90
CA ASN A 5 26.04 50.81 2.32
C ASN A 5 25.09 50.30 1.21
N ARG A 6 24.74 51.14 0.22
CA ARG A 6 23.98 50.68 -0.96
C ARG A 6 24.88 49.91 -1.93
N LEU A 7 26.10 50.39 -2.15
CA LEU A 7 27.05 49.79 -3.08
C LEU A 7 27.50 48.41 -2.60
N LEU A 8 27.78 48.27 -1.29
CA LEU A 8 28.08 46.98 -0.66
C LEU A 8 26.92 46.00 -0.85
N ARG A 9 25.67 46.44 -0.65
CA ARG A 9 24.47 45.62 -0.83
C ARG A 9 24.31 45.13 -2.27
N TYR A 10 24.53 45.99 -3.27
CA TYR A 10 24.49 45.59 -4.69
C TYR A 10 25.57 44.57 -5.02
N VAL A 11 26.79 44.73 -4.51
CA VAL A 11 27.88 43.76 -4.69
C VAL A 11 27.55 42.42 -4.04
N THR A 12 26.97 42.41 -2.82
CA THR A 12 26.52 41.18 -2.17
C THR A 12 25.44 40.47 -2.97
N TRP A 13 24.43 41.19 -3.47
CA TRP A 13 23.38 40.60 -4.31
C TRP A 13 23.91 40.07 -5.64
N LEU A 14 24.90 40.74 -6.23
CA LEU A 14 25.56 40.28 -7.45
C LEU A 14 26.37 39.00 -7.21
N LEU A 15 27.13 38.92 -6.11
CA LEU A 15 27.86 37.71 -5.71
C LEU A 15 26.91 36.54 -5.41
N VAL A 16 25.82 36.80 -4.69
CA VAL A 16 24.77 35.78 -4.44
C VAL A 16 24.16 35.31 -5.76
N GLY A 17 23.90 36.23 -6.71
CA GLY A 17 23.40 35.89 -8.04
C GLY A 17 24.37 35.01 -8.84
N VAL A 18 25.66 35.37 -8.86
CA VAL A 18 26.69 34.57 -9.53
C VAL A 18 26.83 33.19 -8.90
N LEU A 19 26.83 33.11 -7.57
CA LEU A 19 26.93 31.85 -6.84
C LEU A 19 25.70 30.96 -7.06
N LEU A 20 24.50 31.56 -7.11
CA LEU A 20 23.27 30.86 -7.48
C LEU A 20 23.34 30.31 -8.90
N VAL A 21 23.71 31.13 -9.90
CA VAL A 21 23.83 30.68 -11.29
C VAL A 21 24.88 29.56 -11.41
N PHE A 22 26.03 29.71 -10.75
CA PHE A 22 27.07 28.68 -10.72
C PHE A 22 26.55 27.38 -10.08
N SER A 23 25.87 27.47 -8.94
CA SER A 23 25.28 26.31 -8.27
C SER A 23 24.20 25.62 -9.12
N TYR A 24 23.38 26.38 -9.84
CA TYR A 24 22.35 25.83 -10.72
C TYR A 24 22.95 25.17 -11.96
N LYS A 25 24.00 25.77 -12.53
CA LYS A 25 24.75 25.18 -13.63
C LYS A 25 25.39 23.86 -13.18
N LEU A 26 26.09 23.86 -12.04
CA LEU A 26 26.67 22.65 -11.46
C LEU A 26 25.59 21.58 -11.23
N SER A 27 24.42 21.98 -10.73
CA SER A 27 23.28 21.08 -10.56
C SER A 27 22.82 20.49 -11.90
N ILE A 28 22.70 21.29 -12.96
CA ILE A 28 22.30 20.80 -14.29
C ILE A 28 23.37 19.84 -14.86
N ASP A 29 24.65 20.19 -14.71
CA ASP A 29 25.77 19.40 -15.20
C ASP A 29 25.86 18.04 -14.47
N VAL A 30 25.53 17.99 -13.17
CA VAL A 30 25.50 16.75 -12.36
C VAL A 30 24.22 15.95 -12.59
N THR A 31 23.05 16.60 -12.65
CA THR A 31 21.75 15.92 -12.79
C THR A 31 21.48 15.46 -14.23
N GLN A 32 22.11 16.09 -15.23
CA GLN A 32 21.97 15.76 -16.66
C GLN A 32 20.51 15.53 -17.08
N PRO A 33 19.62 16.53 -16.92
CA PRO A 33 18.19 16.33 -17.17
C PRO A 33 17.91 16.06 -18.66
N ASP A 34 17.38 14.87 -18.96
CA ASP A 34 17.04 14.45 -20.32
C ASP A 34 15.53 14.63 -20.58
N PHE A 35 15.15 15.87 -20.89
CA PHE A 35 13.77 16.19 -21.26
C PHE A 35 13.33 15.54 -22.57
N PHE A 36 14.27 15.24 -23.48
CA PHE A 36 13.95 14.65 -24.77
C PHE A 36 13.51 13.19 -24.63
N ARG A 37 14.23 12.38 -23.84
CA ARG A 37 13.81 11.01 -23.49
C ARG A 37 12.48 11.01 -22.75
N LEU A 38 12.23 11.97 -21.86
CA LEU A 38 10.95 12.06 -21.15
C LEU A 38 9.78 12.11 -22.15
N PHE A 39 9.81 13.04 -23.11
CA PHE A 39 8.75 13.18 -24.10
C PHE A 39 8.61 11.96 -25.03
N ILE A 40 9.72 11.37 -25.48
CA ILE A 40 9.67 10.18 -26.37
C ILE A 40 9.16 8.94 -25.62
N SER A 41 9.54 8.80 -24.35
CA SER A 41 9.16 7.65 -23.53
C SER A 41 7.68 7.66 -23.11
N LEU A 42 6.96 8.78 -23.25
CA LEU A 42 5.51 8.85 -23.03
C LEU A 42 4.73 7.87 -23.92
N GLY A 43 5.23 7.55 -25.12
CA GLY A 43 4.63 6.52 -25.97
C GLY A 43 4.71 5.11 -25.39
N LYS A 44 5.72 4.83 -24.54
CA LYS A 44 5.85 3.54 -23.81
C LYS A 44 4.89 3.46 -22.61
N ALA A 45 4.25 4.56 -22.23
CA ALA A 45 3.28 4.62 -21.15
C ALA A 45 1.89 4.05 -21.54
N GLU A 46 1.79 3.31 -22.65
CA GLU A 46 0.55 2.65 -23.04
C GLU A 46 0.07 1.66 -21.97
N GLN A 47 1.00 0.92 -21.33
CA GLN A 47 0.70 0.07 -20.18
C GLN A 47 0.26 0.87 -18.94
N MET A 48 0.63 2.14 -18.83
CA MET A 48 0.20 3.04 -17.76
C MET A 48 -1.23 3.60 -17.97
N LYS A 49 -1.87 3.38 -19.12
CA LYS A 49 -3.29 3.73 -19.29
C LYS A 49 -4.19 2.96 -18.32
N ASP A 50 -3.78 1.76 -17.91
CA ASP A 50 -4.51 0.95 -16.93
C ASP A 50 -4.47 1.53 -15.51
N LEU A 51 -3.47 2.37 -15.18
CA LEU A 51 -3.45 3.12 -13.91
C LEU A 51 -4.58 4.16 -13.81
N LEU A 52 -5.20 4.53 -14.93
CA LEU A 52 -6.36 5.44 -14.96
C LEU A 52 -7.71 4.70 -14.86
N ARG A 53 -7.70 3.35 -14.84
CA ARG A 53 -8.91 2.51 -14.87
C ARG A 53 -8.98 1.60 -13.64
N PRO A 54 -9.38 2.14 -12.47
CA PRO A 54 -9.44 1.36 -11.24
C PRO A 54 -10.43 0.20 -11.38
N LEU A 55 -10.01 -0.97 -10.92
CA LEU A 55 -10.88 -2.13 -10.81
C LEU A 55 -11.66 -2.01 -9.49
N LEU A 56 -12.85 -1.42 -9.52
CA LEU A 56 -13.71 -1.25 -8.35
C LEU A 56 -14.75 -2.36 -8.27
N PHE A 57 -15.40 -2.64 -9.40
CA PHE A 57 -16.52 -3.56 -9.50
C PHE A 57 -16.29 -4.55 -10.64
N VAL A 58 -16.74 -5.79 -10.44
CA VAL A 58 -16.74 -6.86 -11.44
C VAL A 58 -18.15 -7.45 -11.51
N HIS A 59 -18.47 -8.07 -12.64
CA HIS A 59 -19.71 -8.84 -12.74
C HIS A 59 -19.50 -10.18 -12.03
N GLU A 60 -20.53 -10.62 -11.32
CA GLU A 60 -20.56 -11.96 -10.76
C GLU A 60 -20.59 -12.95 -11.92
N THR A 61 -19.89 -14.06 -11.75
CA THR A 61 -19.84 -15.08 -12.79
C THR A 61 -20.41 -16.35 -12.21
N GLU A 62 -21.47 -16.87 -12.81
CA GLU A 62 -21.94 -18.20 -12.48
C GLU A 62 -21.07 -19.20 -13.21
N THR A 63 -20.34 -20.00 -12.43
CA THR A 63 -19.41 -20.99 -12.98
C THR A 63 -20.00 -22.37 -12.79
N TYR A 64 -20.02 -23.17 -13.86
CA TYR A 64 -20.36 -24.58 -13.79
C TYR A 64 -19.34 -25.40 -14.55
N MET A 65 -19.15 -26.64 -14.09
CA MET A 65 -18.16 -27.57 -14.61
C MET A 65 -18.86 -28.71 -15.33
N ILE A 66 -18.42 -29.01 -16.54
CA ILE A 66 -18.91 -30.16 -17.31
C ILE A 66 -17.71 -30.96 -17.76
N GLY A 67 -17.71 -32.25 -17.47
CA GLY A 67 -16.60 -33.12 -17.77
C GLY A 67 -17.04 -34.42 -18.40
N THR A 68 -16.27 -34.88 -19.39
CA THR A 68 -16.44 -36.21 -19.97
C THR A 68 -15.11 -36.98 -19.91
N ALA A 69 -15.19 -38.29 -19.72
CA ALA A 69 -14.00 -39.14 -19.63
C ALA A 69 -13.36 -39.31 -21.01
N PHE A 70 -12.04 -39.41 -21.07
CA PHE A 70 -11.32 -39.61 -22.33
C PHE A 70 -10.30 -40.74 -22.14
N PRO A 71 -10.64 -41.99 -22.49
CA PRO A 71 -9.71 -43.10 -22.36
C PRO A 71 -8.50 -42.91 -23.28
N PHE A 72 -7.30 -43.04 -22.72
CA PHE A 72 -6.04 -42.97 -23.48
C PHE A 72 -5.03 -43.96 -22.88
N PRO A 73 -4.69 -45.09 -23.55
CA PRO A 73 -5.12 -45.52 -24.89
C PRO A 73 -6.59 -45.98 -24.95
N CYS A 74 -7.15 -46.18 -26.15
CA CYS A 74 -8.52 -46.70 -26.31
C CYS A 74 -8.66 -48.08 -25.65
N GLY A 75 -9.83 -48.34 -25.05
CA GLY A 75 -10.09 -49.59 -24.32
C GLY A 75 -9.51 -49.69 -22.91
N SER A 76 -8.72 -48.69 -22.47
CA SER A 76 -8.21 -48.60 -21.08
C SER A 76 -9.30 -48.31 -20.04
N ALA A 77 -10.42 -47.73 -20.48
CA ALA A 77 -11.60 -47.41 -19.67
C ALA A 77 -12.85 -47.41 -20.57
N PRO A 78 -14.06 -47.57 -20.02
CA PRO A 78 -15.29 -47.48 -20.81
C PRO A 78 -15.42 -46.11 -21.46
N THR A 79 -15.73 -46.11 -22.77
CA THR A 79 -15.99 -44.88 -23.53
C THR A 79 -17.25 -44.21 -22.98
N PRO A 80 -17.23 -42.89 -22.70
CA PRO A 80 -18.42 -42.21 -22.21
C PRO A 80 -19.52 -42.19 -23.28
N THR A 81 -20.78 -42.32 -22.85
CA THR A 81 -21.93 -42.04 -23.70
C THR A 81 -22.12 -40.54 -23.82
N ALA A 82 -22.32 -40.04 -25.05
CA ALA A 82 -22.59 -38.63 -25.27
C ALA A 82 -23.97 -38.27 -24.73
N ASP A 83 -24.03 -37.28 -23.84
CA ASP A 83 -25.29 -36.72 -23.37
C ASP A 83 -26.05 -36.07 -24.53
N THR A 84 -27.38 -36.17 -24.53
CA THR A 84 -28.23 -35.72 -25.65
C THR A 84 -28.98 -34.42 -25.36
N SER A 85 -29.00 -33.94 -24.12
CA SER A 85 -29.68 -32.72 -23.68
C SER A 85 -28.89 -31.94 -22.64
N GLY A 86 -29.11 -30.63 -22.59
CA GLY A 86 -28.40 -29.71 -21.70
C GLY A 86 -26.96 -29.39 -22.15
N PRO A 87 -26.23 -28.63 -21.31
CA PRO A 87 -24.86 -28.24 -21.59
C PRO A 87 -23.97 -29.48 -21.57
N ARG A 88 -23.12 -29.65 -22.59
CA ARG A 88 -22.36 -30.90 -22.79
C ARG A 88 -21.10 -30.72 -23.61
N LEU A 89 -20.16 -31.67 -23.44
CA LEU A 89 -18.96 -31.80 -24.26
C LEU A 89 -19.06 -33.05 -25.15
N GLN A 90 -18.85 -32.86 -26.44
CA GLN A 90 -18.74 -33.91 -27.43
C GLN A 90 -17.30 -33.96 -27.93
N ILE A 91 -16.70 -35.16 -27.89
CA ILE A 91 -15.31 -35.37 -28.27
C ILE A 91 -15.28 -36.39 -29.40
N GLU A 92 -14.68 -36.03 -30.53
CA GLU A 92 -14.54 -36.87 -31.71
C GLU A 92 -13.07 -36.92 -32.15
N PRO A 93 -12.40 -38.10 -32.15
CA PRO A 93 -12.86 -39.39 -31.63
C PRO A 93 -12.91 -39.43 -30.09
N ALA A 94 -13.77 -40.29 -29.52
CA ALA A 94 -14.02 -40.37 -28.07
C ALA A 94 -12.88 -40.99 -27.23
N CYS A 95 -11.82 -41.47 -27.89
CA CYS A 95 -10.59 -41.97 -27.29
C CYS A 95 -9.45 -41.81 -28.31
N ALA A 96 -8.20 -41.98 -27.88
CA ALA A 96 -7.05 -42.04 -28.78
C ALA A 96 -6.05 -43.10 -28.32
N ASP A 97 -5.25 -43.65 -29.24
CA ASP A 97 -4.24 -44.68 -28.94
C ASP A 97 -2.80 -44.12 -28.93
N GLU A 98 -2.56 -43.03 -29.67
CA GLU A 98 -1.23 -42.46 -29.87
C GLU A 98 -1.15 -41.01 -29.39
N ALA A 99 0.02 -40.62 -28.88
CA ALA A 99 0.30 -39.23 -28.52
C ALA A 99 0.51 -38.40 -29.79
N GLY A 100 -0.07 -37.20 -29.86
CA GLY A 100 -0.07 -36.33 -31.04
C GLY A 100 -1.28 -36.52 -31.95
N ALA A 101 -2.24 -37.37 -31.59
CA ALA A 101 -3.51 -37.47 -32.30
C ALA A 101 -4.34 -36.21 -32.11
N THR A 102 -4.92 -35.70 -33.20
CA THR A 102 -5.84 -34.55 -33.15
C THR A 102 -7.24 -35.02 -32.76
N VAL A 103 -7.82 -34.36 -31.77
CA VAL A 103 -9.14 -34.63 -31.21
C VAL A 103 -9.96 -33.36 -31.26
N LEU A 104 -11.18 -33.46 -31.79
CA LEU A 104 -12.11 -32.35 -31.88
C LEU A 104 -12.99 -32.31 -30.64
N VAL A 105 -12.95 -31.21 -29.90
CA VAL A 105 -13.78 -30.95 -28.73
C VAL A 105 -14.84 -29.91 -29.09
N ARG A 106 -16.10 -30.33 -29.06
CA ARG A 106 -17.27 -29.47 -29.24
C ARG A 106 -17.97 -29.27 -27.90
N GLY A 107 -18.10 -28.02 -27.48
CA GLY A 107 -18.98 -27.66 -26.37
C GLY A 107 -20.30 -27.17 -26.92
N LEU A 108 -21.41 -27.74 -26.45
CA LEU A 108 -22.75 -27.41 -26.89
C LEU A 108 -23.59 -26.90 -25.72
N ASP A 109 -24.44 -25.90 -26.00
CA ASP A 109 -25.39 -25.33 -25.04
C ASP A 109 -24.72 -24.77 -23.76
N LEU A 110 -23.48 -24.27 -23.88
CA LEU A 110 -22.70 -23.73 -22.75
C LEU A 110 -23.15 -22.32 -22.31
N GLY A 111 -24.24 -21.82 -22.89
CA GLY A 111 -24.75 -20.47 -22.68
C GLY A 111 -23.97 -19.40 -23.44
N GLN A 112 -24.65 -18.29 -23.75
CA GLN A 112 -24.18 -17.28 -24.69
C GLN A 112 -23.14 -16.35 -24.06
N ASN A 113 -22.09 -16.00 -24.81
CA ASN A 113 -20.99 -15.14 -24.37
C ASN A 113 -20.32 -15.58 -23.05
N ALA A 114 -20.34 -16.88 -22.76
CA ALA A 114 -19.66 -17.46 -21.62
C ALA A 114 -18.16 -17.55 -21.92
N ASP A 115 -17.33 -17.21 -20.93
CA ASP A 115 -15.88 -17.52 -21.00
C ASP A 115 -15.71 -18.99 -20.60
N VAL A 116 -15.13 -19.81 -21.47
CA VAL A 116 -14.97 -21.25 -21.28
C VAL A 116 -13.50 -21.60 -21.24
N ALA A 117 -13.06 -22.16 -20.10
CA ALA A 117 -11.74 -22.75 -19.97
C ALA A 117 -11.84 -24.27 -20.13
N ILE A 118 -11.27 -24.80 -21.22
CA ILE A 118 -11.14 -26.25 -21.39
C ILE A 118 -9.87 -26.71 -20.67
N ARG A 119 -10.01 -27.72 -19.81
CA ARG A 119 -8.96 -28.28 -18.98
C ARG A 119 -8.94 -29.81 -19.11
N TRP A 120 -7.74 -30.38 -19.05
CA TRP A 120 -7.57 -31.78 -18.72
C TRP A 120 -7.57 -31.92 -17.21
N ARG A 121 -8.32 -32.89 -16.69
CA ARG A 121 -8.17 -33.40 -15.32
C ARG A 121 -7.56 -34.79 -15.40
N LEU A 122 -6.35 -34.92 -14.86
CA LEU A 122 -5.58 -36.15 -14.93
C LEU A 122 -6.09 -37.16 -13.90
N ALA A 123 -5.64 -38.41 -14.01
CA ALA A 123 -5.99 -39.47 -13.07
C ALA A 123 -5.57 -39.17 -11.62
N ASP A 124 -4.57 -38.32 -11.42
CA ASP A 124 -4.05 -37.87 -10.12
C ASP A 124 -4.66 -36.55 -9.61
N ASP A 125 -5.77 -36.13 -10.21
CA ASP A 125 -6.53 -34.93 -9.86
C ASP A 125 -5.85 -33.59 -10.20
N ARG A 126 -4.67 -33.60 -10.83
CA ARG A 126 -4.07 -32.37 -11.37
C ARG A 126 -4.89 -31.87 -12.56
N THR A 127 -4.93 -30.55 -12.74
CA THR A 127 -5.58 -29.93 -13.90
C THR A 127 -4.58 -29.23 -14.81
N LEU A 128 -4.73 -29.40 -16.12
CA LEU A 128 -3.94 -28.71 -17.14
C LEU A 128 -4.88 -27.89 -18.03
N THR A 129 -4.73 -26.57 -18.02
CA THR A 129 -5.54 -25.70 -18.89
C THR A 129 -5.07 -25.84 -20.33
N ILE A 130 -5.99 -26.21 -21.22
CA ILE A 130 -5.73 -26.37 -22.66
C ILE A 130 -5.82 -25.01 -23.33
N LYS A 131 -6.99 -24.37 -23.21
CA LYS A 131 -7.28 -23.09 -23.87
C LYS A 131 -8.48 -22.41 -23.22
N ARG A 132 -8.49 -21.08 -23.25
CA ARG A 132 -9.64 -20.23 -22.91
C ARG A 132 -10.25 -19.64 -24.19
N LEU A 133 -11.56 -19.72 -24.30
CA LEU A 133 -12.34 -19.29 -25.47
C LEU A 133 -13.71 -18.79 -25.01
N THR A 134 -14.28 -17.86 -25.76
CA THR A 134 -15.65 -17.38 -25.52
C THR A 134 -16.63 -18.17 -26.39
N THR A 135 -17.79 -18.52 -25.85
CA THR A 135 -18.87 -19.17 -26.62
C THR A 135 -19.40 -18.23 -27.71
N ASP A 136 -19.88 -18.83 -28.80
CA ASP A 136 -20.56 -18.08 -29.85
C ASP A 136 -21.95 -17.59 -29.40
N ALA A 137 -22.67 -16.90 -30.28
CA ALA A 137 -24.03 -16.41 -30.02
C ALA A 137 -25.05 -17.53 -29.73
N ASN A 138 -24.72 -18.78 -30.08
CA ASN A 138 -25.55 -19.96 -29.82
C ASN A 138 -25.09 -20.72 -28.57
N GLY A 139 -24.05 -20.27 -27.88
CA GLY A 139 -23.49 -20.93 -26.71
C GLY A 139 -22.59 -22.13 -27.02
N ASN A 140 -22.08 -22.24 -28.25
CA ASN A 140 -21.26 -23.36 -28.70
C ASN A 140 -19.79 -22.96 -28.87
N ILE A 141 -18.91 -23.97 -28.79
CA ILE A 141 -17.47 -23.84 -29.04
C ILE A 141 -16.96 -25.07 -29.80
N GLU A 142 -15.94 -24.88 -30.62
CA GLU A 142 -15.25 -25.95 -31.32
C GLU A 142 -13.74 -25.71 -31.23
N LEU A 143 -13.00 -26.74 -30.80
CA LEU A 143 -11.56 -26.67 -30.62
C LEU A 143 -10.91 -27.99 -31.01
N GLU A 144 -9.87 -27.92 -31.82
CA GLU A 144 -8.96 -29.04 -32.06
C GLU A 144 -7.85 -29.03 -31.00
N ILE A 145 -7.63 -30.19 -30.37
CA ILE A 145 -6.60 -30.40 -29.37
C ILE A 145 -5.74 -31.60 -29.77
N GLU A 146 -4.47 -31.58 -29.38
CA GLU A 146 -3.57 -32.71 -29.60
C GLU A 146 -3.38 -33.50 -28.30
N THR A 147 -3.46 -34.83 -28.39
CA THR A 147 -3.22 -35.72 -27.25
C THR A 147 -1.75 -35.70 -26.84
N ARG A 148 -1.46 -35.82 -25.55
CA ARG A 148 -0.09 -35.84 -25.01
C ARG A 148 0.10 -37.08 -24.15
N ALA A 149 1.32 -37.59 -24.04
CA ALA A 149 1.57 -38.77 -23.19
C ALA A 149 1.24 -38.55 -21.71
N ILE A 150 1.18 -37.30 -21.23
CA ILE A 150 0.86 -36.97 -19.83
C ILE A 150 -0.61 -37.24 -19.45
N ILE A 151 -1.51 -37.45 -20.42
CA ILE A 151 -2.94 -37.71 -20.19
C ILE A 151 -3.26 -39.21 -20.31
N GLN A 152 -2.38 -40.09 -19.83
CA GLN A 152 -2.64 -41.54 -19.84
C GLN A 152 -3.57 -41.97 -18.70
N THR A 153 -4.40 -42.96 -18.98
CA THR A 153 -5.19 -43.66 -17.96
C THR A 153 -4.24 -44.31 -16.95
N GLU A 154 -4.38 -43.96 -15.67
CA GLU A 154 -3.57 -44.52 -14.59
C GLU A 154 -4.47 -45.31 -13.64
N ASN A 155 -4.10 -46.55 -13.31
CA ASN A 155 -4.86 -47.43 -12.41
C ASN A 155 -6.35 -47.62 -12.80
N GLY A 156 -6.67 -47.56 -14.10
CA GLY A 156 -8.04 -47.70 -14.61
C GLY A 156 -8.91 -46.44 -14.48
N ILE A 157 -8.33 -45.32 -14.05
CA ILE A 157 -8.99 -44.01 -13.99
C ILE A 157 -8.60 -43.22 -15.24
N PRO A 158 -9.53 -43.00 -16.20
CA PRO A 158 -9.24 -42.22 -17.39
C PRO A 158 -9.14 -40.72 -17.03
N PRO A 159 -8.31 -39.93 -17.75
CA PRO A 159 -8.37 -38.48 -17.64
C PRO A 159 -9.75 -37.97 -18.12
N ARG A 160 -10.11 -36.76 -17.70
CA ARG A 160 -11.36 -36.11 -18.12
C ARG A 160 -11.04 -34.81 -18.85
N ILE A 161 -11.79 -34.52 -19.89
CA ILE A 161 -11.84 -33.16 -20.45
C ILE A 161 -12.96 -32.45 -19.72
N GLU A 162 -12.62 -31.39 -19.01
CA GLU A 162 -13.55 -30.53 -18.30
C GLU A 162 -13.63 -29.16 -18.98
N ALA A 163 -14.84 -28.65 -19.18
CA ALA A 163 -15.10 -27.27 -19.55
C ALA A 163 -15.64 -26.56 -18.31
N GLU A 164 -14.91 -25.55 -17.87
CA GLU A 164 -15.37 -24.57 -16.89
C GLU A 164 -15.98 -23.42 -17.65
N ALA A 165 -17.31 -23.33 -17.65
CA ALA A 165 -18.04 -22.26 -18.30
C ALA A 165 -18.44 -21.21 -17.27
N SER A 166 -18.04 -19.99 -17.55
CA SER A 166 -18.22 -18.80 -16.72
C SER A 166 -19.23 -17.87 -17.40
N LEU A 167 -20.48 -17.92 -16.94
CA LEU A 167 -21.58 -17.10 -17.45
C LEU A 167 -21.54 -15.70 -16.84
N PRO A 168 -21.62 -14.63 -17.65
CA PRO A 168 -21.74 -13.28 -17.12
C PRO A 168 -23.11 -13.10 -16.44
N ASN A 169 -23.14 -12.96 -15.12
CA ASN A 169 -24.34 -12.60 -14.38
C ASN A 169 -24.48 -11.06 -14.40
N PRO A 170 -25.69 -10.49 -14.59
CA PRO A 170 -25.91 -9.05 -14.52
C PRO A 170 -25.62 -8.43 -13.13
N LYS A 171 -25.47 -9.23 -12.08
CA LYS A 171 -25.19 -8.77 -10.73
C LYS A 171 -23.75 -8.25 -10.61
N ILE A 172 -23.61 -7.02 -10.14
CA ILE A 172 -22.32 -6.36 -9.91
C ILE A 172 -21.87 -6.62 -8.47
N ILE A 173 -20.65 -7.10 -8.30
CA ILE A 173 -20.01 -7.35 -7.00
C ILE A 173 -18.74 -6.49 -6.83
N PRO A 174 -18.37 -6.11 -5.59
CA PRO A 174 -17.10 -5.44 -5.35
C PRO A 174 -15.95 -6.36 -5.79
N SER A 175 -14.98 -5.78 -6.50
CA SER A 175 -13.81 -6.53 -6.95
C SER A 175 -12.98 -7.01 -5.76
N GLN A 176 -12.23 -8.10 -5.95
CA GLN A 176 -11.27 -8.56 -4.94
C GLN A 176 -10.26 -7.47 -4.59
N ALA A 177 -9.77 -6.72 -5.60
CA ALA A 177 -8.87 -5.59 -5.41
C ALA A 177 -9.46 -4.52 -4.47
N LEU A 178 -10.75 -4.19 -4.59
CA LEU A 178 -11.39 -3.22 -3.70
C LEU A 178 -11.44 -3.71 -2.24
N THR A 179 -11.72 -5.00 -2.05
CA THR A 179 -11.73 -5.63 -0.72
C THR A 179 -10.33 -5.62 -0.10
N ASP A 180 -9.31 -6.03 -0.86
CA ASP A 180 -7.91 -6.06 -0.42
C ASP A 180 -7.40 -4.65 -0.08
N VAL A 181 -7.70 -3.67 -0.93
CA VAL A 181 -7.35 -2.26 -0.73
C VAL A 181 -8.03 -1.70 0.52
N THR A 182 -9.30 -2.03 0.75
CA THR A 182 -10.04 -1.57 1.94
C THR A 182 -9.40 -2.13 3.22
N ASN A 183 -9.10 -3.43 3.24
CA ASN A 183 -8.42 -4.07 4.36
C ASN A 183 -7.03 -3.47 4.60
N ALA A 184 -6.26 -3.24 3.53
CA ALA A 184 -4.94 -2.67 3.61
C ALA A 184 -4.95 -1.21 4.12
N ILE A 185 -5.94 -0.41 3.72
CA ILE A 185 -6.16 0.95 4.24
C ILE A 185 -6.49 0.93 5.73
N ILE A 186 -7.36 0.03 6.17
CA ILE A 186 -7.70 -0.12 7.59
C ILE A 186 -6.44 -0.39 8.39
N VAL A 187 -5.64 -1.37 7.96
CA VAL A 187 -4.34 -1.68 8.58
C VAL A 187 -3.45 -0.43 8.62
N THR A 188 -3.37 0.32 7.54
CA THR A 188 -2.56 1.53 7.41
C THR A 188 -2.94 2.62 8.44
N ILE A 189 -4.24 2.88 8.58
CA ILE A 189 -4.79 3.86 9.52
C ILE A 189 -4.49 3.44 10.97
N PHE A 190 -4.71 2.16 11.30
CA PHE A 190 -4.44 1.63 12.64
C PHE A 190 -2.94 1.56 12.96
N MET A 191 -2.10 1.24 11.98
CA MET A 191 -0.64 1.31 12.14
C MET A 191 -0.20 2.73 12.51
N ALA A 192 -0.66 3.72 11.77
CA ALA A 192 -0.36 5.12 12.05
C ALA A 192 -0.89 5.54 13.42
N LEU A 193 -2.10 5.11 13.80
CA LEU A 193 -2.67 5.40 15.10
C LEU A 193 -1.84 4.80 16.24
N LEU A 194 -1.46 3.53 16.13
CA LEU A 194 -0.65 2.83 17.12
C LEU A 194 0.73 3.47 17.25
N ALA A 195 1.40 3.74 16.13
CA ALA A 195 2.72 4.38 16.12
C ALA A 195 2.68 5.77 16.76
N THR A 196 1.66 6.57 16.43
CA THR A 196 1.46 7.90 17.00
C THR A 196 1.20 7.82 18.50
N THR A 197 0.30 6.94 18.92
CA THR A 197 -0.08 6.78 20.34
C THR A 197 1.12 6.31 21.18
N MET A 198 1.86 5.31 20.72
CA MET A 198 3.06 4.83 21.41
C MET A 198 4.18 5.87 21.40
N GLY A 199 4.34 6.57 20.28
CA GLY A 199 5.27 7.68 20.15
C GLY A 199 4.99 8.79 21.17
N ILE A 200 3.72 9.19 21.33
CA ILE A 200 3.28 10.18 22.32
C ILE A 200 3.52 9.66 23.75
N LEU A 201 3.12 8.41 24.04
CA LEU A 201 3.26 7.83 25.37
C LEU A 201 4.71 7.85 25.85
N LEU A 202 5.67 7.58 24.96
CA LEU A 202 7.10 7.69 25.25
C LEU A 202 7.59 9.15 25.21
N ALA A 203 7.09 9.97 24.29
CA ALA A 203 7.58 11.34 24.11
C ALA A 203 7.17 12.28 25.23
N VAL A 204 5.97 12.13 25.80
CA VAL A 204 5.48 12.98 26.89
C VAL A 204 6.46 13.03 28.07
N PRO A 205 6.84 11.91 28.73
CA PRO A 205 7.78 11.96 29.85
C PRO A 205 9.17 12.48 29.43
N PHE A 206 9.66 12.09 28.26
CA PHE A 206 10.98 12.53 27.78
C PHE A 206 11.01 14.01 27.37
N SER A 207 9.88 14.59 26.97
CA SER A 207 9.78 15.99 26.59
C SER A 207 10.04 16.93 27.77
N PHE A 208 9.62 16.56 28.98
CA PHE A 208 9.95 17.30 30.20
C PHE A 208 11.46 17.32 30.47
N LEU A 209 12.18 16.25 30.11
CA LEU A 209 13.66 16.21 30.21
C LEU A 209 14.35 17.14 29.20
N GLY A 210 13.71 17.36 28.04
CA GLY A 210 14.19 18.25 26.99
C GLY A 210 13.80 19.72 27.17
N ALA A 211 13.03 20.06 28.22
CA ALA A 211 12.51 21.41 28.46
C ALA A 211 13.41 22.21 29.40
N ARG A 212 13.91 23.36 28.90
CA ARG A 212 14.88 24.21 29.61
C ARG A 212 14.33 24.80 30.90
N ASN A 213 13.07 25.22 30.93
CA ASN A 213 12.43 25.80 32.12
C ASN A 213 12.30 24.82 33.29
N ILE A 214 12.32 23.51 33.04
CA ILE A 214 12.18 22.47 34.07
C ILE A 214 13.55 21.95 34.51
N VAL A 215 14.39 21.50 33.58
CA VAL A 215 15.58 20.69 33.90
C VAL A 215 16.87 21.49 33.91
N HIS A 216 16.94 22.67 33.28
CA HIS A 216 18.19 23.42 33.11
C HIS A 216 18.61 24.20 34.38
N ARG A 217 18.81 23.47 35.49
CA ARG A 217 19.35 23.99 36.76
C ARG A 217 20.57 23.18 37.17
N GLY A 218 21.72 23.84 37.24
CA GLY A 218 23.02 23.23 37.59
C GLY A 218 23.64 22.38 36.47
N TRP A 219 24.80 21.80 36.77
CA TRP A 219 25.57 21.00 35.80
C TRP A 219 24.86 19.70 35.40
N LEU A 220 24.32 18.95 36.37
CA LEU A 220 23.59 17.71 36.09
C LEU A 220 22.34 17.95 35.22
N GLY A 221 21.55 18.98 35.55
CA GLY A 221 20.37 19.36 34.77
C GLY A 221 20.71 19.80 33.35
N SER A 222 21.78 20.58 33.19
CA SER A 222 22.27 20.97 31.86
C SER A 222 22.68 19.76 31.01
N SER A 223 23.36 18.79 31.60
CA SER A 223 23.76 17.55 30.92
C SER A 223 22.56 16.73 30.46
N VAL A 224 21.54 16.55 31.32
CA VAL A 224 20.31 15.83 30.97
C VAL A 224 19.56 16.53 29.82
N TYR A 225 19.45 17.85 29.88
CA TYR A 225 18.82 18.65 28.83
C TYR A 225 19.52 18.46 27.48
N TYR A 226 20.85 18.62 27.43
CA TYR A 226 21.61 18.45 26.18
C TYR A 226 21.55 17.01 25.67
N PHE A 227 21.58 16.02 26.57
CA PHE A 227 21.47 14.61 26.20
C PHE A 227 20.10 14.30 25.57
N ALA A 228 19.00 14.69 26.21
CA ALA A 228 17.66 14.48 25.69
C ALA A 228 17.47 15.14 24.32
N ARG A 229 17.90 16.39 24.17
CA ARG A 229 17.79 17.14 22.90
C ARG A 229 18.67 16.55 21.81
N SER A 230 19.83 16.01 22.17
CA SER A 230 20.71 15.29 21.24
C SER A 230 20.07 13.98 20.77
N ILE A 231 19.46 13.20 21.66
CA ILE A 231 18.71 11.99 21.27
C ILE A 231 17.61 12.34 20.27
N PHE A 232 16.80 13.36 20.56
CA PHE A 232 15.72 13.75 19.64
C PHE A 232 16.27 14.13 18.25
N ASN A 233 17.38 14.90 18.21
CA ASN A 233 17.98 15.31 16.94
C ASN A 233 18.60 14.14 16.17
N ILE A 234 19.29 13.22 16.87
CA ILE A 234 19.91 12.04 16.25
C ILE A 234 18.85 11.12 15.67
N VAL A 235 17.82 10.79 16.46
CA VAL A 235 16.74 9.89 15.99
C VAL A 235 15.97 10.51 14.83
N ARG A 236 15.75 11.84 14.83
CA ARG A 236 15.13 12.56 13.70
C ARG A 236 16.01 12.64 12.45
N SER A 237 17.30 12.35 12.55
CA SER A 237 18.20 12.32 11.39
C SER A 237 17.99 11.06 10.53
N PHE A 238 17.36 10.02 11.08
CA PHE A 238 16.99 8.82 10.35
C PHE A 238 15.60 8.97 9.72
N GLU A 239 15.53 8.77 8.40
CA GLU A 239 14.27 8.73 7.66
C GLU A 239 13.44 7.50 8.07
N ALA A 240 12.11 7.62 8.09
CA ALA A 240 11.22 6.53 8.46
C ALA A 240 11.35 5.31 7.52
N LEU A 241 11.72 5.52 6.26
CA LEU A 241 12.00 4.45 5.29
C LEU A 241 13.21 3.58 5.70
N VAL A 242 14.27 4.20 6.22
CA VAL A 242 15.46 3.47 6.67
C VAL A 242 15.12 2.63 7.89
N MET A 243 14.40 3.23 8.85
CA MET A 243 13.93 2.52 10.05
C MET A 243 12.99 1.36 9.70
N ALA A 244 12.09 1.55 8.73
CA ALA A 244 11.19 0.52 8.25
C ALA A 244 11.95 -0.68 7.66
N THR A 245 13.01 -0.41 6.89
CA THR A 245 13.86 -1.48 6.34
C THR A 245 14.56 -2.27 7.45
N ILE A 246 15.12 -1.58 8.45
CA ILE A 246 15.77 -2.23 9.60
C ILE A 246 14.78 -3.10 10.37
N PHE A 247 13.59 -2.58 10.70
CA PHE A 247 12.58 -3.36 11.43
C PHE A 247 11.96 -4.47 10.58
N ALA A 248 11.85 -4.30 9.27
CA ALA A 248 11.41 -5.37 8.37
C ALA A 248 12.43 -6.53 8.34
N LEU A 249 13.73 -6.24 8.43
CA LEU A 249 14.76 -7.29 8.57
C LEU A 249 14.68 -8.03 9.91
N ILE A 250 14.25 -7.35 10.98
CA ILE A 250 14.16 -7.93 12.32
C ILE A 250 12.87 -8.76 12.50
N VAL A 251 11.73 -8.22 12.06
CA VAL A 251 10.39 -8.78 12.33
C VAL A 251 9.87 -9.61 11.14
N GLY A 252 10.35 -9.32 9.93
CA GLY A 252 9.90 -9.93 8.68
C GLY A 252 9.30 -8.91 7.71
N PHE A 253 9.60 -9.10 6.42
CA PHE A 253 9.10 -8.27 5.33
C PHE A 253 7.58 -8.40 5.16
N GLY A 254 6.93 -7.26 4.89
CA GLY A 254 5.48 -7.19 4.69
C GLY A 254 4.68 -7.15 5.99
N SER A 255 5.33 -7.33 7.16
CA SER A 255 4.65 -7.25 8.45
C SER A 255 4.27 -5.81 8.80
N PRO A 256 2.99 -5.53 9.11
CA PRO A 256 2.54 -4.20 9.57
C PRO A 256 3.31 -3.72 10.81
N PHE A 257 3.73 -4.65 11.67
CA PHE A 257 4.42 -4.32 12.91
C PHE A 257 5.78 -3.63 12.67
N ALA A 258 6.51 -4.00 11.62
CA ALA A 258 7.75 -3.31 11.25
C ALA A 258 7.51 -1.83 10.92
N GLY A 259 6.43 -1.52 10.18
CA GLY A 259 6.03 -0.15 9.89
C GLY A 259 5.62 0.63 11.15
N VAL A 260 4.90 -0.01 12.07
CA VAL A 260 4.52 0.62 13.36
C VAL A 260 5.75 1.01 14.17
N LEU A 261 6.73 0.10 14.32
CA LEU A 261 7.96 0.38 15.05
C LEU A 261 8.77 1.51 14.41
N ALA A 262 8.90 1.50 13.09
CA ALA A 262 9.59 2.54 12.34
C ALA A 262 8.97 3.92 12.55
N MET A 263 7.65 4.02 12.36
CA MET A 263 6.92 5.27 12.56
C MET A 263 6.94 5.69 14.03
N MET A 264 6.86 4.76 14.98
CA MET A 264 6.90 5.05 16.42
C MET A 264 8.21 5.73 16.81
N VAL A 265 9.35 5.20 16.36
CA VAL A 265 10.68 5.76 16.71
C VAL A 265 10.85 7.17 16.15
N VAL A 266 10.46 7.40 14.89
CA VAL A 266 10.54 8.72 14.26
C VAL A 266 9.54 9.70 14.89
N SER A 267 8.33 9.23 15.21
CA SER A 267 7.29 10.01 15.88
C SER A 267 7.70 10.40 17.29
N PHE A 268 8.29 9.47 18.06
CA PHE A 268 8.80 9.72 19.42
C PHE A 268 9.76 10.91 19.44
N ALA A 269 10.73 10.94 18.52
CA ALA A 269 11.73 12.00 18.49
C ALA A 269 11.15 13.34 18.02
N SER A 270 10.19 13.30 17.08
CA SER A 270 9.46 14.48 16.62
C SER A 270 8.61 15.08 17.74
N PHE A 271 7.79 14.27 18.40
CA PHE A 271 6.97 14.67 19.54
C PHE A 271 7.81 15.13 20.72
N GLY A 272 8.87 14.41 21.10
CA GLY A 272 9.71 14.77 22.23
C GLY A 272 10.27 16.18 22.09
N LYS A 273 10.69 16.54 20.87
CA LYS A 273 11.16 17.89 20.53
C LYS A 273 10.05 18.92 20.57
N MET A 274 8.94 18.70 19.86
CA MET A 274 7.84 19.68 19.77
C MET A 274 7.14 19.90 21.12
N PHE A 275 6.93 18.83 21.89
CA PHE A 275 6.40 18.91 23.25
C PHE A 275 7.36 19.64 24.18
N SER A 276 8.68 19.41 24.07
CA SER A 276 9.65 20.14 24.89
C SER A 276 9.65 21.65 24.60
N GLU A 277 9.45 22.05 23.34
CA GLU A 277 9.38 23.44 22.93
C GLU A 277 8.06 24.10 23.40
N SER A 278 6.93 23.39 23.31
CA SER A 278 5.65 23.85 23.86
C SER A 278 5.70 24.03 25.38
N ILE A 279 6.36 23.11 26.10
CA ILE A 279 6.63 23.24 27.54
C ILE A 279 7.53 24.45 27.82
N GLU A 280 8.54 24.71 27.00
CA GLU A 280 9.42 25.90 27.15
C GLU A 280 8.68 27.22 26.92
N SER A 281 7.59 27.23 26.15
CA SER A 281 6.81 28.43 25.82
C SER A 281 5.68 28.78 26.80
N ILE A 282 5.54 28.04 27.90
CA ILE A 282 4.52 28.32 28.94
C ILE A 282 4.69 29.74 29.50
N ASP A 283 3.59 30.50 29.59
CA ASP A 283 3.57 31.81 30.23
C ASP A 283 3.69 31.65 31.77
N PRO A 284 4.69 32.27 32.42
CA PRO A 284 4.81 32.21 33.88
C PRO A 284 3.67 32.92 34.63
N GLY A 285 2.95 33.85 34.00
CA GLY A 285 1.91 34.65 34.66
C GLY A 285 0.84 33.84 35.40
N PRO A 286 0.14 32.89 34.73
CA PRO A 286 -0.82 32.00 35.38
C PRO A 286 -0.23 31.16 36.53
N LEU A 287 1.04 30.72 36.40
CA LEU A 287 1.71 29.92 37.42
C LEU A 287 2.01 30.76 38.68
N GLU A 288 2.47 31.99 38.49
CA GLU A 288 2.71 32.96 39.56
C GLU A 288 1.41 33.35 40.28
N ALA A 289 0.32 33.55 39.53
CA ALA A 289 -0.99 33.87 40.09
C ALA A 289 -1.52 32.75 41.00
N ILE A 290 -1.44 31.48 40.57
CA ILE A 290 -1.85 30.31 41.38
C ILE A 290 -0.98 30.20 42.64
N THR A 291 0.33 30.40 42.50
CA THR A 291 1.26 30.35 43.64
C THR A 291 0.98 31.48 44.63
N ALA A 292 0.66 32.69 44.15
CA ALA A 292 0.40 33.87 44.97
C ALA A 292 -0.85 33.74 45.86
N VAL A 293 -1.86 32.98 45.42
CA VAL A 293 -3.06 32.68 46.22
C VAL A 293 -2.89 31.48 47.17
N GLY A 294 -1.67 30.97 47.31
CA GLY A 294 -1.34 29.85 48.21
C GLY A 294 -1.52 28.47 47.59
N GLY A 295 -1.58 28.36 46.25
CA GLY A 295 -1.70 27.09 45.56
C GLY A 295 -0.47 26.19 45.74
N ASP A 296 -0.68 24.89 45.91
CA ASP A 296 0.40 23.91 46.01
C ASP A 296 1.01 23.58 44.64
N ARG A 297 2.13 22.84 44.63
CA ARG A 297 2.83 22.48 43.38
C ARG A 297 1.97 21.66 42.43
N ALA A 298 1.08 20.81 42.95
CA ALA A 298 0.19 20.01 42.12
C ALA A 298 -0.86 20.90 41.43
N GLN A 299 -1.43 21.86 42.15
CA GLN A 299 -2.37 22.84 41.63
C GLN A 299 -1.74 23.71 40.54
N VAL A 300 -0.49 24.16 40.72
CA VAL A 300 0.24 24.90 39.68
C VAL A 300 0.40 24.07 38.40
N VAL A 301 0.68 22.76 38.52
CA VAL A 301 0.80 21.87 37.36
C VAL A 301 -0.56 21.64 36.70
N PHE A 302 -1.59 21.24 37.46
CA PHE A 302 -2.90 20.88 36.92
C PHE A 302 -3.70 22.07 36.38
N TYR A 303 -3.57 23.24 36.99
CA TYR A 303 -4.35 24.44 36.62
C TYR A 303 -3.52 25.50 35.90
N GLY A 304 -2.19 25.47 35.99
CA GLY A 304 -1.31 26.42 35.31
C GLY A 304 -0.65 25.83 34.05
N VAL A 305 0.03 24.69 34.19
CA VAL A 305 0.85 24.10 33.13
C VAL A 305 0.03 23.28 32.13
N ILE A 306 -0.70 22.28 32.62
CA ILE A 306 -1.43 21.31 31.78
C ILE A 306 -2.42 22.00 30.81
N PRO A 307 -3.23 22.99 31.23
CA PRO A 307 -4.16 23.66 30.34
C PRO A 307 -3.49 24.44 29.20
N GLN A 308 -2.26 24.93 29.40
CA GLN A 308 -1.51 25.68 28.38
C GLN A 308 -0.91 24.75 27.31
N ILE A 309 -0.41 23.57 27.71
CA ILE A 309 0.28 22.66 26.77
C ILE A 309 -0.65 21.66 26.06
N LEU A 310 -1.80 21.33 26.67
CA LEU A 310 -2.73 20.34 26.10
C LEU A 310 -3.20 20.68 24.67
N PRO A 311 -3.62 21.92 24.35
CA PRO A 311 -4.07 22.27 23.01
C PRO A 311 -2.99 22.04 21.94
N ASP A 312 -1.73 22.39 22.25
CA ASP A 312 -0.58 22.16 21.38
C ASP A 312 -0.32 20.66 21.20
N PHE A 313 -0.34 19.89 22.29
CA PHE A 313 -0.07 18.46 22.25
C PHE A 313 -1.08 17.72 21.39
N PHE A 314 -2.37 18.03 21.53
CA PHE A 314 -3.43 17.48 20.67
C PHE A 314 -3.27 17.92 19.22
N SER A 315 -2.93 19.19 18.99
CA SER A 315 -2.72 19.72 17.64
C SER A 315 -1.57 19.00 16.92
N PHE A 316 -0.45 18.76 17.62
CA PHE A 316 0.67 18.01 17.09
C PHE A 316 0.33 16.53 16.90
N ALA A 317 -0.39 15.90 17.85
CA ALA A 317 -0.81 14.51 17.74
C ALA A 317 -1.66 14.25 16.49
N LEU A 318 -2.68 15.10 16.25
CA LEU A 318 -3.54 14.99 15.08
C LEU A 318 -2.78 15.24 13.77
N TYR A 319 -1.90 16.25 13.77
CA TYR A 319 -1.08 16.56 12.60
C TYR A 319 -0.12 15.41 12.23
N HIS A 320 0.56 14.85 13.23
CA HIS A 320 1.47 13.73 13.01
C HIS A 320 0.75 12.43 12.69
N TRP A 321 -0.47 12.22 13.19
CA TRP A 321 -1.26 11.07 12.79
C TRP A 321 -1.59 11.09 11.30
N ASP A 322 -2.03 12.23 10.74
CA ASP A 322 -2.21 12.40 9.30
C ASP A 322 -0.92 12.15 8.51
N ILE A 323 0.19 12.76 8.96
CA ILE A 323 1.52 12.53 8.35
C ILE A 323 1.90 11.06 8.37
N ASN A 324 1.69 10.36 9.49
CA ASN A 324 2.04 8.96 9.63
C ASN A 324 1.21 8.08 8.67
N VAL A 325 -0.08 8.38 8.48
CA VAL A 325 -0.89 7.70 7.45
C VAL A 325 -0.34 7.95 6.05
N ARG A 326 0.08 9.18 5.73
CA ARG A 326 0.67 9.49 4.43
C ARG A 326 2.01 8.78 4.20
N ILE A 327 2.94 8.88 5.15
CA ILE A 327 4.29 8.29 5.04
C ILE A 327 4.24 6.76 5.08
N SER A 328 3.24 6.17 5.73
CA SER A 328 3.06 4.72 5.77
C SER A 328 2.92 4.08 4.37
N THR A 329 2.44 4.85 3.38
CA THR A 329 2.39 4.40 1.97
C THR A 329 3.79 4.14 1.43
N VAL A 330 4.76 5.03 1.73
CA VAL A 330 6.16 4.89 1.32
C VAL A 330 6.86 3.80 2.14
N ILE A 331 6.57 3.71 3.43
CA ILE A 331 7.08 2.66 4.32
C ILE A 331 6.62 1.27 3.85
N GLY A 332 5.39 1.14 3.35
CA GLY A 332 4.90 -0.12 2.82
C GLY A 332 5.71 -0.63 1.62
N PHE A 333 6.23 0.26 0.77
CA PHE A 333 7.07 -0.12 -0.37
C PHE A 333 8.37 -0.83 0.04
N VAL A 334 8.92 -0.48 1.20
CA VAL A 334 10.16 -1.08 1.73
C VAL A 334 9.89 -2.23 2.70
N GLY A 335 8.64 -2.73 2.74
CA GLY A 335 8.28 -3.91 3.53
C GLY A 335 7.65 -3.60 4.90
N GLY A 336 7.25 -2.36 5.17
CA GLY A 336 6.55 -1.99 6.40
C GLY A 336 5.07 -2.37 6.46
N GLY A 337 4.52 -3.03 5.43
CA GLY A 337 3.14 -3.51 5.38
C GLY A 337 2.11 -2.46 4.93
N GLY A 338 0.82 -2.76 5.14
CA GLY A 338 -0.29 -1.87 4.81
C GLY A 338 -0.52 -1.66 3.31
N ILE A 339 -1.18 -0.55 2.96
CA ILE A 339 -1.57 -0.23 1.57
C ILE A 339 -0.37 0.01 0.65
N GLY A 340 0.73 0.52 1.19
CA GLY A 340 1.97 0.72 0.44
C GLY A 340 2.58 -0.59 -0.03
N TYR A 341 2.51 -1.64 0.80
CA TYR A 341 2.99 -2.97 0.43
C TYR A 341 2.11 -3.59 -0.68
N TYR A 342 0.78 -3.50 -0.54
CA TYR A 342 -0.16 -3.94 -1.58
C TYR A 342 0.10 -3.22 -2.91
N LEU A 343 0.25 -1.88 -2.89
CA LEU A 343 0.53 -1.09 -4.08
C LEU A 343 1.87 -1.49 -4.74
N SER A 344 2.92 -1.67 -3.94
CA SER A 344 4.23 -2.15 -4.43
C SER A 344 4.11 -3.52 -5.10
N GLN A 345 3.38 -4.45 -4.46
CA GLN A 345 3.15 -5.79 -5.01
C GLN A 345 2.38 -5.73 -6.34
N SER A 346 1.27 -4.99 -6.42
CA SER A 346 0.50 -4.87 -7.67
C SER A 346 1.33 -4.25 -8.80
N ILE A 347 2.18 -3.25 -8.51
CA ILE A 347 3.08 -2.65 -9.51
C ILE A 347 4.14 -3.67 -9.97
N ASN A 348 4.77 -4.37 -9.04
CA ASN A 348 5.82 -5.35 -9.34
C ASN A 348 5.28 -6.59 -10.08
N SER A 349 3.99 -6.91 -9.90
CA SER A 349 3.29 -7.97 -10.62
C SER A 349 2.68 -7.52 -11.96
N PHE A 350 2.92 -6.28 -12.39
CA PHE A 350 2.33 -5.67 -13.60
C PHE A 350 0.78 -5.59 -13.59
N GLU A 351 0.17 -5.62 -12.40
CA GLU A 351 -1.29 -5.55 -12.19
C GLU A 351 -1.77 -4.10 -12.03
N TYR A 352 -1.59 -3.29 -13.08
CA TYR A 352 -1.80 -1.83 -13.01
C TYR A 352 -3.23 -1.40 -12.66
N ARG A 353 -4.25 -2.19 -13.00
CA ARG A 353 -5.64 -1.91 -12.61
C ARG A 353 -5.89 -2.06 -11.11
N GLN A 354 -5.22 -3.02 -10.47
CA GLN A 354 -5.27 -3.20 -9.01
C GLN A 354 -4.49 -2.09 -8.31
N ALA A 355 -3.31 -1.76 -8.83
CA ALA A 355 -2.51 -0.62 -8.36
C ALA A 355 -3.29 0.71 -8.47
N SER A 356 -4.07 0.91 -9.54
CA SER A 356 -4.97 2.05 -9.71
C SER A 356 -6.01 2.14 -8.61
N THR A 357 -6.65 1.02 -8.24
CA THR A 357 -7.61 0.97 -7.13
C THR A 357 -6.97 1.38 -5.81
N ALA A 358 -5.77 0.86 -5.52
CA ALA A 358 -5.00 1.26 -4.33
C ALA A 358 -4.65 2.75 -4.33
N LEU A 359 -4.17 3.28 -5.45
CA LEU A 359 -3.82 4.69 -5.61
C LEU A 359 -5.02 5.62 -5.39
N LEU A 360 -6.15 5.31 -6.01
CA LEU A 360 -7.40 6.07 -5.85
C LEU A 360 -7.84 6.05 -4.38
N ALA A 361 -7.79 4.90 -3.73
CA ALA A 361 -8.20 4.77 -2.35
C ALA A 361 -7.26 5.52 -1.39
N ILE A 362 -5.94 5.51 -1.62
CA ILE A 362 -4.97 6.35 -0.88
C ILE A 362 -5.34 7.83 -1.00
N ILE A 363 -5.62 8.32 -2.22
CA ILE A 363 -5.99 9.73 -2.45
C ILE A 363 -7.25 10.10 -1.64
N ILE A 364 -8.30 9.28 -1.73
CA ILE A 364 -9.56 9.52 -1.04
C ILE A 364 -9.36 9.54 0.48
N VAL A 365 -8.64 8.56 1.03
CA VAL A 365 -8.44 8.43 2.48
C VAL A 365 -7.58 9.55 3.03
N VAL A 366 -6.46 9.87 2.37
CA VAL A 366 -5.57 10.94 2.81
C VAL A 366 -6.27 12.29 2.74
N TRP A 367 -7.04 12.54 1.67
CA TRP A 367 -7.84 13.76 1.57
C TRP A 367 -8.91 13.85 2.66
N ALA A 368 -9.62 12.75 2.92
CA ALA A 368 -10.62 12.70 3.98
C ALA A 368 -10.00 12.91 5.37
N LEU A 369 -8.85 12.29 5.66
CA LEU A 369 -8.16 12.43 6.93
C LEU A 369 -7.62 13.84 7.15
N ASP A 370 -7.02 14.46 6.13
CA ASP A 370 -6.56 15.85 6.21
C ASP A 370 -7.74 16.80 6.49
N PHE A 371 -8.85 16.62 5.77
CA PHE A 371 -10.07 17.39 6.00
C PHE A 371 -10.60 17.21 7.43
N LEU A 372 -10.74 15.97 7.91
CA LEU A 372 -11.20 15.67 9.27
C LEU A 372 -10.26 16.28 10.33
N SER A 373 -8.96 16.13 10.14
CA SER A 373 -7.92 16.65 11.05
C SER A 373 -7.91 18.18 11.10
N ALA A 374 -8.21 18.84 9.98
CA ALA A 374 -8.38 20.29 9.93
C ALA A 374 -9.64 20.76 10.66
N GLN A 375 -10.77 20.05 10.50
CA GLN A 375 -12.03 20.39 11.20
C GLN A 375 -11.91 20.22 12.71
N ILE A 376 -11.24 19.15 13.18
CA ILE A 376 -11.05 18.90 14.61
C ILE A 376 -10.17 19.99 15.23
N ARG A 377 -9.05 20.35 14.58
CA ARG A 377 -8.15 21.41 15.08
C ARG A 377 -8.84 22.77 15.23
N ARG A 378 -9.70 23.15 14.27
CA ARG A 378 -10.47 24.41 14.33
C ARG A 378 -11.42 24.52 15.52
N ARG A 379 -11.73 23.42 16.21
CA ARG A 379 -12.57 23.42 17.42
C ARG A 379 -11.76 23.43 18.71
N LEU A 380 -10.48 23.04 18.64
CA LEU A 380 -9.58 22.94 19.79
C LEU A 380 -8.74 24.22 19.98
N ILE A 381 -8.42 24.89 18.87
CA ILE A 381 -7.76 26.20 18.80
C ILE A 381 -8.84 27.23 18.48
#